data_AF-A0A4S4AYL6-F1
#
_entry.id   AF-A0A4S4AYL6-F1
#
_cell.length_a   1.000
_cell.length_b   1.000
_cell.length_c   1.000
_cell.angle_alpha   90.00
_cell.angle_beta   90.00
_cell.angle_gamma   90.00
#
_symmetry.space_group_name_H-M   'P 1'
#
loop_
_entity.id
_entity.type
_entity.pdbx_description
1 polymer ?
#
loop_
_entity_poly.entity_id
_entity_poly.type
_entity_poly.pdbx_seq_one_letter_code
_entity_poly.pdbx_strand_id
1 'polypeptide(L)' 'MTPQQIHRIDQRLKEWRARHADAASLRAAYRAKVLEFTLNSMALENEQVDRERVQAWRTRPSR' A
#
# COMPACT_ATOMS: atom_id res chain seq x y z
N MET A 1 -13.15 13.57 -12.49
CA MET A 1 -13.78 12.76 -11.42
C MET A 1 -15.16 13.33 -11.15
N THR A 2 -16.17 12.48 -10.96
CA THR A 2 -17.54 12.92 -10.63
C THR A 2 -17.69 13.10 -9.12
N PRO A 3 -18.66 13.92 -8.64
CA PRO A 3 -18.97 14.04 -7.22
C PRO A 3 -19.23 12.68 -6.54
N GLN A 4 -19.86 11.76 -7.26
CA GLN A 4 -20.11 10.40 -6.77
C GLN A 4 -18.83 9.59 -6.60
N GLN A 5 -17.84 9.75 -7.49
CA GLN A 5 -16.52 9.12 -7.35
C GLN A 5 -15.76 9.68 -6.14
N ILE A 6 -15.82 11.00 -5.91
CA ILE A 6 -15.20 11.65 -4.75
C ILE A 6 -15.81 11.09 -3.46
N HIS A 7 -17.14 11.01 -3.37
CA HIS A 7 -17.81 10.48 -2.18
C HIS A 7 -17.41 9.02 -1.89
N ARG A 8 -17.33 8.17 -2.92
CA ARG A 8 -16.88 6.78 -2.76
C ARG A 8 -15.44 6.69 -2.24
N ILE A 9 -14.56 7.58 -2.70
CA ILE A 9 -13.18 7.63 -2.23
C ILE A 9 -13.12 8.06 -0.77
N ASP A 10 -13.90 9.07 -0.38
CA ASP A 10 -13.96 9.55 1.00
C ASP A 10 -14.45 8.45 1.96
N GLN A 11 -15.50 7.70 1.59
CA GLN A 11 -15.98 6.57 2.39
C GLN A 11 -14.92 5.49 2.57
N ARG A 12 -14.26 5.09 1.47
CA ARG A 12 -13.16 4.11 1.53
C ARG A 12 -12.00 4.59 2.39
N LEU A 13 -11.69 5.88 2.34
CA LEU A 13 -10.63 6.47 3.15
C LEU A 13 -10.99 6.47 4.65
N LYS A 14 -12.25 6.79 4.99
CA LYS A 14 -12.77 6.73 6.37
C LYS A 14 -12.68 5.31 6.93
N GLU A 15 -13.15 4.32 6.18
CA GLU A 15 -13.04 2.91 6.58
C GLU A 15 -11.59 2.47 6.75
N TRP A 16 -10.71 2.87 5.83
CA TRP A 16 -9.30 2.52 5.90
C TRP A 16 -8.63 3.10 7.15
N ARG A 17 -8.91 4.38 7.47
CA ARG A 17 -8.42 5.02 8.70
C ARG A 17 -8.95 4.32 9.95
N ALA A 18 -10.22 3.91 9.96
CA ALA A 18 -10.80 3.18 11.09
C ALA A 18 -10.14 1.81 11.31
N ARG A 19 -9.74 1.10 10.24
CA ARG A 19 -9.01 -0.18 10.33
C ARG A 19 -7.55 -0.04 10.78
N HIS A 20 -6.97 1.14 10.63
CA HIS A 20 -5.56 1.43 10.94
C HIS A 20 -5.44 2.56 11.98
N ALA A 21 -6.16 2.44 13.09
CA ALA A 21 -6.27 3.49 14.11
C ALA A 21 -4.98 3.69 14.93
N ASP A 22 -4.17 2.65 15.11
CA ASP A 22 -2.91 2.72 15.85
C ASP A 22 -1.71 2.96 14.92
N ALA A 23 -0.66 3.59 15.47
CA ALA A 23 0.53 3.96 14.71
C ALA A 23 1.30 2.75 14.14
N ALA A 24 1.23 1.58 14.78
CA ALA A 24 1.93 0.39 14.30
C ALA A 24 1.22 -0.20 13.08
N SER A 25 -0.11 -0.36 13.15
CA SER A 25 -0.97 -0.78 12.04
C SER A 25 -0.86 0.18 10.86
N LEU A 26 -0.87 1.50 11.12
CA LEU A 26 -0.72 2.51 10.07
C LEU A 26 0.64 2.41 9.36
N ARG A 27 1.75 2.27 10.10
CA ARG A 27 3.09 2.10 9.52
C ARG A 27 3.20 0.82 8.70
N ALA A 28 2.63 -0.28 9.18
CA ALA A 28 2.61 -1.55 8.47
C ALA A 28 1.82 -1.44 7.15
N ALA A 29 0.63 -0.84 7.19
CA ALA A 29 -0.21 -0.62 6.01
C ALA A 29 0.47 0.29 4.97
N TYR A 30 1.10 1.37 5.43
CA TYR A 30 1.86 2.28 4.57
C TYR A 30 3.03 1.57 3.88
N ARG A 31 3.84 0.82 4.65
CA ARG A 31 4.96 0.03 4.10
C ARG A 31 4.48 -0.96 3.03
N ALA A 32 3.38 -1.66 3.27
CA ALA A 32 2.82 -2.59 2.30
C ALA A 32 2.43 -1.89 0.99
N LYS A 33 1.84 -0.70 1.08
CA LYS A 33 1.44 0.11 -0.09
C LYS A 33 2.63 0.65 -0.88
N VAL A 34 3.68 1.13 -0.20
CA VAL A 34 4.92 1.56 -0.88
C VAL A 34 5.56 0.41 -1.64
N LEU A 35 5.63 -0.78 -1.03
CA LEU A 35 6.17 -1.97 -1.70
C LEU A 35 5.32 -2.40 -2.89
N GLU A 36 4.00 -2.34 -2.77
CA GLU A 36 3.07 -2.60 -3.89
C GLU A 36 3.31 -1.64 -5.05
N PHE A 37 3.37 -0.34 -4.76
CA PHE A 37 3.61 0.69 -5.76
C PHE A 37 4.96 0.53 -6.46
N THR A 38 6.01 0.22 -5.68
CA THR A 38 7.37 0.01 -6.19
C THR A 38 7.40 -1.18 -7.14
N LEU A 39 6.84 -2.32 -6.73
CA LEU A 39 6.76 -3.52 -7.57
C LEU A 39 5.96 -3.30 -8.85
N ASN A 40 4.84 -2.57 -8.76
CA ASN A 40 4.03 -2.27 -9.94
C ASN A 40 4.75 -1.32 -10.90
N SER A 41 5.46 -0.32 -10.39
CA SER A 41 6.26 0.61 -11.22
C SER A 41 7.41 -0.11 -11.92
N MET A 42 8.17 -0.93 -11.20
CA MET A 42 9.25 -1.75 -11.77
C MET A 42 8.73 -2.76 -12.81
N ALA A 43 7.54 -3.32 -12.59
CA ALA A 43 6.88 -4.20 -13.56
C ALA A 43 6.50 -3.46 -14.85
N LEU A 44 6.08 -2.20 -14.77
CA LEU A 44 5.79 -1.37 -15.94
C LEU A 44 7.06 -1.04 -16.74
N GLU A 45 8.18 -0.86 -16.05
CA GLU A 45 9.48 -0.53 -16.64
C GLU A 45 10.23 -1.77 -17.17
N ASN A 46 9.64 -2.97 -17.05
CA ASN A 46 10.24 -4.27 -17.41
C ASN A 46 11.60 -4.50 -16.73
N GLU A 47 11.79 -3.94 -15.54
CA GLU A 47 13.00 -4.19 -14.75
C GLU A 47 13.00 -5.63 -14.22
N GLN A 48 14.17 -6.28 -14.28
CA GLN A 48 14.36 -7.60 -13.67
C GLN A 48 14.42 -7.46 -12.15
N VAL A 49 13.25 -7.50 -11.53
CA VAL A 49 13.10 -7.45 -10.08
C VAL A 49 12.72 -8.82 -9.56
N ASP A 50 13.51 -9.31 -8.61
CA ASP A 50 13.17 -10.48 -7.79
C ASP A 50 11.96 -10.13 -6.91
N ARG A 51 10.77 -10.38 -7.46
CA ARG A 51 9.48 -10.03 -6.85
C ARG A 51 9.27 -10.77 -5.53
N GLU A 52 9.75 -12.01 -5.43
CA GLU A 52 9.62 -12.82 -4.23
C GLU A 52 10.42 -12.21 -3.07
N ARG A 53 11.67 -11.79 -3.36
CA ARG A 53 12.52 -11.11 -2.38
C ARG A 53 11.91 -9.81 -1.86
N VAL A 54 11.32 -9.00 -2.74
CA VAL A 54 10.69 -7.72 -2.36
C VAL A 54 9.36 -7.96 -1.64
N GLN A 55 8.56 -8.96 -2.03
CA GLN A 55 7.35 -9.35 -1.30
C GLN A 55 7.66 -9.83 0.11
N ALA A 56 8.76 -10.57 0.31
CA ALA A 56 9.22 -10.98 1.64
C ALA A 56 9.53 -9.80 2.57
N TRP A 57 9.78 -8.59 2.03
CA TRP A 57 9.93 -7.39 2.85
C TRP A 57 8.63 -6.89 3.45
N ARG A 58 7.46 -7.41 3.05
CA ARG A 58 6.18 -7.06 3.70
C ARG A 58 6.05 -7.65 5.10
N THR A 59 6.63 -8.82 5.33
CA THR A 59 6.51 -9.58 6.59
C THR A 59 7.71 -9.40 7.52
N ARG A 60 8.80 -8.79 7.04
CA ARG A 60 9.98 -8.52 7.87
C ARG A 60 9.72 -7.39 8.87
N PRO A 61 9.96 -7.57 10.17
CA PRO A 61 9.88 -6.48 11.13
C PRO A 61 10.85 -5.34 10.73
N SER A 62 10.37 -4.10 10.82
CA SER A 62 11.21 -2.92 10.70
C SER A 62 12.15 -2.93 11.91
N ARG A 63 13.47 -3.07 11.69
CA ARG A 63 14.45 -2.87 12.77
C ARG A 63 14.45 -1.43 13.24
#